data_AF-A0A8E2AL01-F1
#
_entry.id   AF-A0A8E2AL01-F1
#
_cell.length_a   1.000
_cell.length_b   1.000
_cell.length_c   1.000
_cell.angle_alpha   90.00
_cell.angle_beta   90.00
_cell.angle_gamma   90.00
#
_symmetry.space_group_name_H-M   'P 1'
#
loop_
_entity.id
_entity.type
_entity.pdbx_description
1 polymer ?
#
loop_
_entity_poly.entity_id
_entity_poly.type
_entity_poly.pdbx_seq_one_letter_code
_entity_poly.pdbx_strand_id
1 'polypeptide(L)'
;MDNPHVPRDRITNLSGLSVMPLLPLFMLKLQAWEYHRNHRNRHIEDSKEPRDAVDILELLKIASRKGIKCGGASNSWIPPILVQETKRRIGVWIDCQGPMDNDDWKAVGFDPPLPRDKFMMDPRTQDFFRSITISFGR
;
A
#
# COMPACT_ATOMS: atom_id res chain seq x y z
N MET A 1 -5.52 15.53 -5.56
CA MET A 1 -4.59 14.41 -5.29
C MET A 1 -3.32 15.07 -4.82
N ASP A 2 -2.99 14.92 -3.54
CA ASP A 2 -1.82 15.61 -2.96
C ASP A 2 -0.61 14.70 -3.05
N ASN A 3 0.46 15.19 -3.68
CA ASN A 3 1.73 14.48 -3.83
C ASN A 3 2.75 15.11 -2.86
N PRO A 4 3.43 14.34 -1.99
CA PRO A 4 4.39 14.92 -1.06
C PRO A 4 5.57 15.53 -1.81
N HIS A 5 6.06 16.67 -1.33
CA HIS A 5 7.36 17.19 -1.73
C HIS A 5 8.46 16.29 -1.16
N VAL A 6 9.25 15.65 -2.02
CA VAL A 6 10.35 14.78 -1.62
C VAL A 6 11.64 15.61 -1.58
N PRO A 7 12.29 15.74 -0.40
CA PRO A 7 13.58 16.42 -0.30
C PRO A 7 14.64 15.76 -1.19
N ARG A 8 15.51 16.58 -1.81
CA ARG A 8 16.50 16.09 -2.79
C ARG A 8 17.45 15.05 -2.21
N ASP A 9 17.85 15.21 -0.95
CA ASP A 9 18.71 14.29 -0.20
C ASP A 9 18.06 12.93 0.11
N ARG A 10 16.74 12.82 -0.13
CA ARG A 10 15.98 11.57 0.02
C ARG A 10 15.75 10.87 -1.30
N ILE A 11 16.00 11.52 -2.44
CA ILE A 11 15.88 10.89 -3.75
C ILE A 11 17.09 9.96 -3.94
N THR A 12 16.82 8.66 -4.07
CA THR A 12 17.86 7.67 -4.35
C THR A 12 18.07 7.59 -5.86
N ASN A 13 19.32 7.48 -6.31
CA ASN A 13 19.61 7.16 -7.70
C ASN A 13 19.93 5.66 -7.83
N LEU A 14 19.15 4.95 -8.64
CA LEU A 14 19.36 3.55 -9.01
C LEU A 14 19.68 3.49 -10.50
N SER A 15 20.87 3.03 -10.87
CA SER A 15 21.31 2.92 -12.27
C SER A 15 21.14 4.21 -13.08
N GLY A 16 21.40 5.37 -12.46
CA GLY A 16 21.25 6.68 -13.10
C GLY A 16 19.83 7.25 -13.11
N LEU A 17 18.85 6.53 -12.56
CA LEU A 17 17.46 6.98 -12.45
C LEU A 17 17.14 7.39 -11.02
N SER A 18 16.59 8.60 -10.86
CA SER A 18 16.05 9.08 -9.60
C SER A 18 14.76 8.32 -9.25
N VAL A 19 14.76 7.62 -8.13
CA VAL A 19 13.62 6.87 -7.62
C VAL A 19 13.06 7.49 -6.35
N MET A 20 11.74 7.37 -6.20
CA MET A 20 11.06 7.79 -4.99
C MET A 20 11.42 6.86 -3.82
N PRO A 21 11.55 7.40 -2.60
CA PRO A 21 11.69 6.56 -1.42
C PRO A 21 10.52 5.58 -1.28
N LEU A 22 10.84 4.37 -0.83
CA LEU A 22 9.90 3.25 -0.81
C LEU A 22 8.64 3.55 0.03
N LEU A 23 8.79 4.15 1.20
CA LEU A 23 7.66 4.38 2.13
C LEU A 23 6.65 5.42 1.58
N PRO A 24 7.06 6.60 1.08
CA PRO A 24 6.17 7.49 0.32
C PRO A 24 5.53 6.85 -0.90
N LEU A 25 6.28 6.04 -1.67
CA LEU A 25 5.74 5.34 -2.84
C LEU A 25 4.61 4.38 -2.43
N PHE A 26 4.83 3.64 -1.35
CA PHE A 26 3.83 2.77 -0.74
C PHE A 26 2.57 3.53 -0.31
N MET A 27 2.71 4.67 0.39
CA MET A 27 1.59 5.51 0.81
C MET A 27 0.78 6.04 -0.38
N LEU A 28 1.46 6.41 -1.46
CA LEU A 28 0.82 6.87 -2.69
C LEU A 28 0.11 5.75 -3.44
N LYS A 29 0.64 4.53 -3.41
CA LYS A 29 -0.03 3.35 -3.96
C LYS A 29 -1.34 3.05 -3.24
N LEU A 30 -1.36 3.13 -1.90
CA LEU A 30 -2.60 3.05 -1.12
C LEU A 30 -3.62 4.15 -1.49
N GLN A 31 -3.14 5.38 -1.71
CA GLN A 31 -3.98 6.49 -2.15
C GLN A 31 -4.56 6.26 -3.55
N ALA A 32 -3.76 5.75 -4.49
CA ALA A 32 -4.20 5.43 -5.84
C ALA A 32 -5.24 4.30 -5.84
N TRP A 33 -5.01 3.24 -5.04
CA TRP A 33 -5.95 2.15 -4.87
C TRP A 33 -7.32 2.63 -4.37
N GLU A 34 -7.36 3.40 -3.28
CA GLU A 34 -8.62 3.94 -2.74
C GLU A 34 -9.33 4.85 -3.77
N TYR A 35 -8.56 5.68 -4.48
CA TYR A 35 -9.10 6.54 -5.52
C TYR A 35 -9.72 5.71 -6.65
N HIS A 36 -9.00 4.72 -7.19
CA HIS A 36 -9.50 3.86 -8.26
C HIS A 36 -10.77 3.11 -7.85
N ARG A 37 -10.80 2.55 -6.64
CA ARG A 37 -11.98 1.86 -6.08
C ARG A 37 -13.21 2.76 -6.00
N ASN A 38 -13.03 4.05 -5.70
CA ASN A 38 -14.15 4.98 -5.54
C ASN A 38 -14.66 5.58 -6.86
N HIS A 39 -13.91 5.44 -7.97
CA HIS A 39 -14.29 5.98 -9.27
C HIS A 39 -14.93 4.88 -10.13
N ARG A 40 -16.27 4.94 -10.27
CA ARG A 40 -17.18 3.98 -10.94
C ARG A 40 -16.97 3.74 -12.44
N ASN A 41 -15.76 3.89 -12.97
CA ASN A 41 -15.48 3.63 -14.37
C ASN A 41 -14.94 2.20 -14.52
N ARG A 42 -15.75 1.29 -15.07
CA ARG A 42 -15.47 -0.17 -15.15
C ARG A 42 -14.07 -0.50 -15.67
N HIS A 43 -13.53 0.28 -16.61
CA HIS A 43 -12.17 0.06 -17.13
C HIS A 43 -11.05 0.32 -16.12
N ILE A 44 -11.26 1.22 -15.16
CA ILE A 44 -10.29 1.52 -14.09
C ILE A 44 -10.39 0.45 -12.99
N GLU A 45 -11.61 0.02 -12.66
CA GLU A 45 -11.88 -1.03 -11.67
C GLU A 45 -11.26 -2.38 -12.08
N ASP A 46 -11.52 -2.87 -13.30
CA ASP A 46 -11.09 -4.22 -13.70
C ASP A 46 -9.58 -4.36 -13.95
N SER A 47 -8.87 -3.25 -14.22
CA SER A 47 -7.49 -3.31 -14.70
C SER A 47 -6.45 -2.71 -13.75
N LYS A 48 -6.81 -1.74 -12.91
CA LYS A 48 -5.86 -1.00 -12.06
C LYS A 48 -5.95 -1.39 -10.58
N GLU A 49 -7.16 -1.59 -10.05
CA GLU A 49 -7.34 -1.97 -8.65
C GLU A 49 -6.59 -3.27 -8.29
N PRO A 50 -6.65 -4.36 -9.09
CA PRO A 50 -5.92 -5.59 -8.77
C PRO A 50 -4.39 -5.40 -8.81
N ARG A 51 -3.89 -4.56 -9.73
CA ARG A 51 -2.45 -4.28 -9.85
C ARG A 51 -1.93 -3.43 -8.69
N ASP A 52 -2.66 -2.38 -8.32
CA ASP A 52 -2.30 -1.58 -7.16
C ASP A 52 -2.31 -2.43 -5.89
N ALA A 53 -3.21 -3.43 -5.78
CA ALA A 53 -3.24 -4.32 -4.65
C ALA A 53 -1.98 -5.19 -4.52
N VAL A 54 -1.47 -5.74 -5.63
CA VAL A 54 -0.19 -6.46 -5.65
C VAL A 54 0.96 -5.55 -5.27
N ASP A 55 1.04 -4.36 -5.89
CA ASP A 55 2.11 -3.40 -5.63
C ASP A 55 2.15 -3.00 -4.15
N ILE A 56 0.99 -2.78 -3.51
CA ILE A 56 0.89 -2.45 -2.09
C ILE A 56 1.47 -3.58 -1.23
N LEU A 57 1.10 -4.83 -1.48
CA LEU A 57 1.59 -5.98 -0.72
C LEU A 57 3.09 -6.22 -0.92
N GLU A 58 3.59 -6.10 -2.15
CA GLU A 58 5.00 -6.25 -2.45
C GLU A 58 5.84 -5.15 -1.80
N LEU A 59 5.41 -3.89 -1.93
CA LEU A 59 6.08 -2.76 -1.31
C LEU A 59 6.08 -2.86 0.22
N LEU A 60 4.97 -3.31 0.82
CA LEU A 60 4.88 -3.54 2.26
C LEU A 60 5.88 -4.62 2.70
N LYS A 61 5.94 -5.76 2.01
CA LYS A 61 6.91 -6.84 2.29
C LYS A 61 8.35 -6.39 2.11
N ILE A 62 8.63 -5.56 1.11
CA ILE A 62 9.97 -4.99 0.90
C ILE A 62 10.32 -4.02 2.04
N ALA A 63 9.39 -3.16 2.44
CA ALA A 63 9.58 -2.19 3.53
C ALA A 63 9.86 -2.91 4.86
N SER A 64 9.04 -3.91 5.18
CA SER A 64 9.17 -4.79 6.35
C SER A 64 10.54 -5.47 6.38
N ARG A 65 10.92 -6.20 5.31
CA ARG A 65 12.22 -6.89 5.21
C ARG A 65 13.43 -5.95 5.30
N LYS A 66 13.32 -4.73 4.78
CA LYS A 66 14.38 -3.70 4.85
C LYS A 66 14.40 -2.93 6.18
N GLY A 67 13.48 -3.21 7.10
CA GLY A 67 13.35 -2.50 8.37
C GLY A 67 12.99 -1.03 8.22
N ILE A 68 12.33 -0.65 7.12
CA ILE A 68 11.92 0.73 6.85
C ILE A 68 10.71 1.04 7.71
N LYS A 69 10.85 1.98 8.65
CA LYS A 69 9.79 2.36 9.58
C LYS A 69 9.26 3.76 9.33
N CYS A 70 7.94 3.89 9.34
CA CYS A 70 7.26 5.17 9.48
C CYS A 70 7.62 5.79 10.84
N GLY A 71 8.02 7.07 10.84
CA GLY A 71 8.52 7.75 12.05
C GLY A 71 9.98 7.45 12.40
N GLY A 72 10.68 6.61 11.65
CA GLY A 72 12.15 6.49 11.74
C GLY A 72 12.84 7.78 11.30
N ALA A 73 14.08 8.01 11.77
CA ALA A 73 14.83 9.23 11.48
C ALA A 73 15.01 9.52 9.98
N SER A 74 15.08 8.47 9.13
CA SER A 74 15.18 8.60 7.67
C SER A 74 13.86 9.01 6.99
N ASN A 75 12.74 8.93 7.70
CA ASN A 75 11.38 9.16 7.20
C ASN A 75 10.64 10.27 7.98
N SER A 76 11.32 11.00 8.87
CA SER A 76 10.73 12.10 9.66
C SER A 76 10.30 13.29 8.81
N TRP A 77 10.85 13.41 7.60
CA TRP A 77 10.48 14.44 6.62
C TRP A 77 9.11 14.20 5.98
N ILE A 78 8.55 12.98 6.08
CA ILE A 78 7.26 12.67 5.46
C ILE A 78 6.18 13.52 6.14
N PRO A 79 5.34 14.23 5.36
CA PRO A 79 4.29 15.08 5.92
C PRO A 79 3.37 14.30 6.86
N PRO A 80 3.09 14.81 8.08
CA PRO A 80 2.22 14.12 9.04
C PRO A 80 0.82 13.82 8.48
N ILE A 81 0.29 14.70 7.62
CA ILE A 81 -1.00 14.50 6.96
C ILE A 81 -1.00 13.27 6.04
N LEU A 82 0.10 13.00 5.34
CA LEU A 82 0.22 11.81 4.50
C LEU A 82 0.22 10.55 5.35
N VAL A 83 0.91 10.57 6.50
CA VAL A 83 0.91 9.46 7.46
C VAL A 83 -0.49 9.21 8.01
N GLN A 84 -1.20 10.27 8.40
CA GLN A 84 -2.57 10.18 8.93
C GLN A 84 -3.54 9.60 7.90
N GLU A 85 -3.51 10.12 6.66
CA GLU A 85 -4.35 9.61 5.59
C GLU A 85 -3.99 8.17 5.22
N THR A 86 -2.71 7.79 5.28
CA THR A 86 -2.28 6.40 5.09
C THR A 86 -2.93 5.50 6.14
N LYS A 87 -2.90 5.87 7.43
CA LYS A 87 -3.57 5.10 8.51
C LYS A 87 -5.06 4.92 8.24
N ARG A 88 -5.76 5.97 7.80
CA ARG A 88 -7.18 5.90 7.45
C ARG A 88 -7.41 4.91 6.28
N ARG A 89 -6.57 4.97 5.24
CA ARG A 89 -6.63 4.08 4.08
C ARG A 89 -6.32 2.63 4.40
N ILE A 90 -5.43 2.37 5.36
CA ILE A 90 -5.18 1.02 5.87
C ILE A 90 -6.45 0.45 6.48
N GLY A 91 -7.22 1.24 7.23
CA GLY A 91 -8.53 0.80 7.72
C GLY A 91 -9.47 0.38 6.59
N VAL A 92 -9.59 1.21 5.55
CA VAL A 92 -10.40 0.88 4.35
C VAL A 92 -9.87 -0.36 3.63
N TRP A 93 -8.54 -0.50 3.54
CA TRP A 93 -7.88 -1.66 2.97
C TRP A 93 -8.25 -2.93 3.72
N ILE A 94 -8.09 -2.96 5.05
CA ILE A 94 -8.43 -4.11 5.89
C ILE A 94 -9.92 -4.46 5.79
N ASP A 95 -10.79 -3.44 5.77
CA ASP A 95 -12.24 -3.64 5.61
C ASP A 95 -12.60 -4.26 4.25
N CYS A 96 -11.85 -3.96 3.18
CA CYS A 96 -12.14 -4.45 1.82
C CYS A 96 -11.43 -5.76 1.46
N GLN A 97 -10.18 -5.89 1.88
CA GLN A 97 -9.26 -6.96 1.48
C GLN A 97 -9.11 -8.05 2.54
N GLY A 98 -9.58 -7.79 3.77
CA GLY A 98 -9.40 -8.67 4.91
C GLY A 98 -8.06 -8.49 5.63
N PRO A 99 -7.83 -9.26 6.71
CA PRO A 99 -6.68 -9.11 7.59
C PRO A 99 -5.51 -9.92 7.04
N MET A 100 -4.94 -9.49 5.91
CA MET A 100 -3.72 -10.12 5.41
C MET A 100 -2.49 -9.54 6.13
N ASP A 101 -1.73 -10.43 6.78
CA ASP A 101 -0.40 -10.24 7.39
C ASP A 101 -0.20 -8.94 8.18
N ASN A 102 -0.92 -8.81 9.30
CA ASN A 102 -0.81 -7.69 10.25
C ASN A 102 0.64 -7.42 10.73
N ASP A 103 1.50 -8.43 10.69
CA ASP A 103 2.88 -8.33 11.16
C ASP A 103 3.73 -7.40 10.31
N ASP A 104 3.55 -7.40 8.98
CA ASP A 104 4.30 -6.51 8.09
C ASP A 104 3.88 -5.05 8.25
N TRP A 105 2.59 -4.80 8.44
CA TRP A 105 2.06 -3.47 8.76
C TRP A 105 2.70 -2.91 10.02
N LYS A 106 2.71 -3.71 11.09
CA LYS A 106 3.33 -3.36 12.38
C LYS A 106 4.83 -3.16 12.25
N ALA A 107 5.52 -4.03 11.49
CA ALA A 107 6.95 -3.92 11.25
C ALA A 107 7.34 -2.60 10.59
N VAL A 108 6.49 -2.09 9.69
CA VAL A 108 6.65 -0.79 9.00
C VAL A 108 6.18 0.40 9.86
N GLY A 109 5.55 0.16 11.02
CA GLY A 109 5.13 1.20 11.96
C GLY A 109 3.68 1.66 11.80
N PHE A 110 2.84 0.84 11.18
CA PHE A 110 1.39 1.02 11.14
C PHE A 110 0.70 -0.03 11.99
N ASP A 111 -0.28 0.38 12.79
CA ASP A 111 -1.10 -0.54 13.56
C ASP A 111 -2.48 -0.64 12.87
N PRO A 112 -2.72 -1.67 12.04
CA PRO A 112 -4.00 -1.82 11.36
C PRO A 112 -5.11 -2.10 12.39
N PRO A 113 -6.29 -1.48 12.25
CA PRO A 113 -7.41 -1.81 13.12
C PRO A 113 -7.80 -3.28 12.92
N LEU A 114 -8.37 -3.89 13.96
CA LEU A 114 -9.02 -5.19 13.78
C LEU A 114 -10.16 -5.04 12.76
N PRO A 115 -10.39 -6.05 11.91
CA PRO A 115 -11.50 -6.02 10.98
C PRO A 115 -12.82 -5.84 11.73
N ARG A 116 -13.69 -4.98 11.23
CA ARG A 116 -15.04 -4.86 11.79
C ARG A 116 -15.82 -6.14 11.43
N ASP A 117 -16.61 -6.65 12.38
CA ASP A 117 -17.44 -7.85 12.21
C ASP A 117 -18.36 -7.72 10.97
N LYS A 118 -17.86 -8.19 9.82
CA LYS A 118 -18.52 -8.54 8.55
C LYS A 118 -17.42 -8.68 7.49
N PHE A 119 -16.73 -9.80 7.52
CA PHE A 119 -15.86 -10.20 6.41
C PHE A 119 -16.72 -10.54 5.20
N MET A 120 -16.67 -9.69 4.19
CA MET A 120 -16.83 -10.11 2.80
C MET A 120 -15.61 -9.58 2.06
N MET A 121 -14.64 -10.46 1.84
CA MET A 121 -13.59 -10.20 0.84
C MET A 121 -14.34 -9.88 -0.46
N ASP A 122 -14.03 -8.75 -1.10
CA ASP A 122 -14.65 -8.46 -2.39
C ASP A 122 -14.39 -9.65 -3.33
N PRO A 123 -15.46 -10.29 -3.88
CA PRO A 123 -15.32 -11.53 -4.66
C PRO A 123 -14.32 -11.42 -5.81
N ARG A 124 -14.16 -10.22 -6.37
CA ARG A 124 -13.25 -9.96 -7.51
C ARG A 124 -11.80 -9.99 -7.07
N THR A 125 -11.50 -9.39 -5.91
CA THR A 125 -10.16 -9.46 -5.35
C THR A 125 -9.83 -10.88 -4.87
N GLN A 126 -10.82 -11.61 -4.35
CA GLN A 126 -10.67 -13.02 -3.99
C GLN A 126 -10.33 -13.89 -5.22
N ASP A 127 -11.03 -13.71 -6.33
CA ASP A 127 -10.76 -14.45 -7.58
C ASP A 127 -9.40 -14.09 -8.20
N PHE A 128 -9.00 -12.81 -8.12
CA PHE A 128 -7.69 -12.38 -8.56
C PHE A 128 -6.55 -12.96 -7.72
N PHE A 129 -6.61 -12.91 -6.38
CA PHE A 129 -5.59 -13.53 -5.52
C PHE A 129 -5.54 -15.05 -5.71
N ARG A 130 -6.69 -15.72 -5.92
CA ARG A 130 -6.73 -17.14 -6.30
C ARG A 130 -6.00 -17.40 -7.62
N SER A 131 -6.17 -16.56 -8.63
CA SER A 131 -5.51 -16.70 -9.93
C SER A 131 -3.98 -16.58 -9.85
N ILE A 132 -3.47 -15.71 -8.96
CA ILE A 132 -2.02 -15.50 -8.79
C ILE A 132 -1.39 -16.59 -7.91
N THR A 133 -2.12 -17.07 -6.89
CA THR A 133 -1.60 -18.11 -5.97
C THR A 133 -1.38 -19.45 -6.70
N ILE A 134 -2.19 -19.74 -7.73
CA ILE A 134 -2.00 -20.90 -8.61
C ILE A 134 -0.72 -20.79 -9.47
N SER A 135 -0.23 -19.57 -9.73
CA SER A 135 0.95 -19.34 -10.58
C SER A 135 2.29 -19.35 -9.84
N PHE A 136 2.31 -19.32 -8.50
CA PHE A 136 3.52 -19.39 -7.67
C PHE A 136 3.72 -20.75 -6.98
N GLY A 137 2.88 -21.74 -7.30
CA GLY A 137 2.93 -23.10 -6.78
C GLY A 137 3.43 -24.15 -7.79
N ARG A 138 4.47 -23.84 -8.59
CA ARG A 138 5.25 -24.82 -9.36
C ARG A 138 6.73 -24.48 -9.35
#